data_AF-A0A6L8EY13-F1
#
_entry.id   AF-A0A6L8EY13-F1
#
_cell.length_a   1.000
_cell.length_b   1.000
_cell.length_c   1.000
_cell.angle_alpha   90.00
_cell.angle_beta   90.00
_cell.angle_gamma   90.00
#
_symmetry.space_group_name_H-M   'P 1'
#
loop_
_entity.id
_entity.type
_entity.pdbx_description
1 polymer ?
#
loop_
_entity_poly.entity_id
_entity_poly.type
_entity_poly.pdbx_seq_one_letter_code
_entity_poly.pdbx_strand_id
1 'polypeptide(L)'
;MHRKFIIFCVMVLFVGAIIMLNIRAVESQSDRVQRGKYLVEAVAACGYCHTPRAGAEYNMNMYLAGHPAGQPSPRYNFRMIQQGIFIVTAPQLSAFSGAFGTSFASNLTPDKETGLGEWTEEMFIGAMRTGHHQGVESNRKIFPPMPTKHYAQMNDEDLKAIWAYLRTVKPVRNEVNPALDHQGRPK
;
A
#
# COMPACT_ATOMS: atom_id res chain seq x y z
N MET A 1 44.76 -39.39 12.47
CA MET A 1 44.64 -37.92 12.68
C MET A 1 44.12 -37.17 11.45
N HIS A 2 44.64 -37.44 10.24
CA HIS A 2 44.25 -36.74 9.01
C HIS A 2 42.74 -36.74 8.68
N ARG A 3 42.05 -37.88 8.80
CA ARG A 3 40.62 -37.98 8.45
C ARG A 3 39.72 -37.13 9.35
N LYS A 4 40.02 -37.04 10.65
CA LYS A 4 39.29 -36.17 11.60
C LYS A 4 39.56 -34.68 11.32
N PHE A 5 40.77 -34.33 10.91
CA PHE A 5 41.14 -32.98 10.53
C PHE A 5 40.46 -32.54 9.22
N ILE A 6 40.41 -33.43 8.21
CA ILE A 6 39.69 -33.19 6.96
C ILE A 6 38.18 -33.02 7.22
N ILE A 7 37.58 -33.89 8.03
CA ILE A 7 36.15 -33.76 8.41
C ILE A 7 35.89 -32.43 9.13
N PHE A 8 36.76 -32.04 10.06
CA PHE A 8 36.65 -30.75 10.75
C PHE A 8 36.76 -29.56 9.79
N CYS A 9 37.75 -29.53 8.89
CA CYS A 9 37.89 -28.46 7.91
C CYS A 9 36.70 -28.38 6.93
N VAL A 10 36.19 -29.52 6.45
CA VAL A 10 34.99 -29.57 5.60
C VAL A 10 33.77 -29.04 6.34
N MET A 11 33.62 -29.38 7.62
CA MET A 11 32.50 -28.92 8.44
C MET A 11 32.57 -27.40 8.70
N VAL A 12 33.76 -26.86 8.97
CA VAL A 12 33.98 -25.40 9.12
C VAL A 12 33.68 -24.64 7.83
N LEU A 13 34.12 -25.14 6.67
CA LEU A 13 33.83 -24.53 5.37
C LEU A 13 32.33 -24.56 5.06
N PHE A 14 31.65 -25.66 5.37
CA PHE A 14 30.21 -25.81 5.13
C PHE A 14 29.38 -24.88 6.01
N VAL A 15 29.73 -24.76 7.30
CA VAL A 15 29.10 -23.80 8.22
C VAL A 15 29.35 -22.36 7.76
N GLY A 16 30.58 -22.02 7.35
CA GLY A 16 30.91 -20.70 6.81
C GLY A 16 30.10 -20.34 5.56
N ALA A 17 29.91 -21.29 4.64
CA ALA A 17 29.10 -21.09 3.44
C ALA A 17 27.62 -20.84 3.76
N ILE A 18 27.04 -21.61 4.71
CA ILE A 18 25.65 -21.41 5.17
C ILE A 18 25.48 -20.02 5.80
N ILE A 19 26.41 -19.60 6.66
CA ILE A 19 26.35 -18.26 7.29
C ILE A 19 26.37 -17.16 6.22
N MET A 20 27.26 -17.24 5.23
CA MET A 20 27.35 -16.27 4.14
C MET A 20 26.09 -16.20 3.27
N LEU A 21 25.47 -17.35 2.98
CA LEU A 21 24.20 -17.42 2.25
C LEU A 21 23.07 -16.72 3.01
N ASN A 22 22.98 -16.94 4.32
CA ASN A 22 21.96 -16.28 5.16
C ASN A 22 22.19 -14.77 5.24
N ILE A 23 23.44 -14.31 5.39
CA ILE A 23 23.76 -12.87 5.41
C ILE A 23 23.33 -12.21 4.10
N ARG A 24 23.67 -12.80 2.95
CA ARG A 24 23.28 -12.28 1.63
C ARG A 24 21.77 -12.25 1.44
N ALA A 25 21.05 -13.26 1.94
CA ALA A 25 19.59 -13.28 1.86
C ALA A 25 18.95 -12.16 2.71
N VAL A 26 19.45 -11.94 3.91
CA VAL A 26 18.99 -10.86 4.80
C VAL A 26 19.30 -9.48 4.20
N GLU A 27 20.50 -9.29 3.66
CA GLU A 27 20.91 -8.06 2.97
C GLU A 27 19.99 -7.78 1.77
N SER A 28 19.77 -8.78 0.91
CA SER A 28 18.86 -8.66 -0.23
C SER A 28 17.42 -8.32 0.18
N GLN A 29 16.91 -8.90 1.27
CA GLN A 29 15.58 -8.57 1.78
C GLN A 29 15.54 -7.14 2.35
N SER A 30 16.57 -6.73 3.09
CA SER A 30 16.73 -5.36 3.59
C SER A 30 16.75 -4.35 2.44
N ASP A 31 17.51 -4.62 1.38
CA ASP A 31 17.62 -3.77 0.19
C ASP A 31 16.26 -3.64 -0.51
N ARG A 32 15.51 -4.73 -0.64
CA ARG A 32 14.16 -4.72 -1.21
C ARG A 32 13.21 -3.84 -0.38
N VAL A 33 13.22 -3.99 0.94
CA VAL A 33 12.40 -3.16 1.84
C VAL A 33 12.79 -1.69 1.73
N GLN A 34 14.08 -1.37 1.66
CA GLN A 34 14.56 -0.01 1.50
C GLN A 34 14.16 0.60 0.16
N ARG A 35 14.25 -0.17 -0.94
CA ARG A 35 13.73 0.23 -2.26
C ARG A 35 12.23 0.48 -2.21
N GLY A 36 11.49 -0.40 -1.55
CA GLY A 36 10.05 -0.28 -1.33
C GLY A 36 9.66 0.98 -0.59
N LYS A 37 10.40 1.31 0.48
CA LYS A 37 10.23 2.55 1.23
C LYS A 37 10.39 3.77 0.35
N TYR A 38 11.49 3.85 -0.41
CA TYR A 38 11.73 4.95 -1.34
C TYR A 38 10.59 5.07 -2.38
N LEU A 39 10.12 3.95 -2.92
CA LEU A 39 9.00 3.94 -3.86
C LEU A 39 7.71 4.47 -3.20
N VAL A 40 7.35 3.97 -2.03
CA VAL A 40 6.12 4.37 -1.31
C VAL A 40 6.14 5.83 -0.89
N GLU A 41 7.27 6.31 -0.38
CA GLU A 41 7.39 7.64 0.22
C GLU A 41 7.66 8.73 -0.82
N ALA A 42 8.49 8.46 -1.83
CA ALA A 42 8.97 9.49 -2.73
C ALA A 42 8.43 9.38 -4.16
N VAL A 43 8.31 8.17 -4.71
CA VAL A 43 8.02 7.99 -6.15
C VAL A 43 6.53 7.80 -6.41
N ALA A 44 5.92 6.81 -5.78
CA ALA A 44 4.50 6.49 -5.88
C ALA A 44 3.64 7.37 -4.95
N ALA A 45 4.29 8.01 -3.97
CA ALA A 45 3.70 8.95 -3.01
C ALA A 45 2.42 8.42 -2.35
N CYS A 46 2.39 7.14 -1.97
CA CYS A 46 1.17 6.49 -1.45
C CYS A 46 0.65 7.22 -0.21
N GLY A 47 1.57 7.75 0.62
CA GLY A 47 1.24 8.52 1.82
C GLY A 47 0.41 9.77 1.55
N TYR A 48 0.45 10.34 0.35
CA TYR A 48 -0.26 11.58 0.03
C TYR A 48 -1.79 11.47 0.18
N CYS A 49 -2.33 10.29 -0.15
CA CYS A 49 -3.76 9.99 0.01
C CYS A 49 -4.02 9.00 1.16
N HIS A 50 -3.10 8.07 1.41
CA HIS A 50 -3.29 6.99 2.38
C HIS A 50 -2.79 7.33 3.79
N THR A 51 -2.17 8.50 4.01
CA THR A 51 -1.91 9.02 5.35
C THR A 51 -2.74 10.28 5.57
N PRO A 52 -3.73 10.27 6.48
CA PRO A 52 -4.60 11.41 6.67
C PRO A 52 -3.82 12.59 7.28
N ARG A 53 -4.24 13.80 6.96
CA ARG A 53 -3.63 15.02 7.50
C ARG A 53 -4.27 15.51 8.80
N ALA A 54 -3.44 16.10 9.65
CA ALA A 54 -3.83 16.93 10.78
C ALA A 54 -3.39 18.37 10.47
N GLY A 55 -4.27 19.15 9.85
CA GLY A 55 -3.90 20.45 9.28
C GLY A 55 -3.06 20.28 8.01
N ALA A 56 -1.91 20.95 7.95
CA ALA A 56 -0.99 20.86 6.81
C ALA A 56 -0.13 19.58 6.82
N GLU A 57 0.05 18.97 7.99
CA GLU A 57 0.98 17.86 8.22
C GLU A 57 0.28 16.50 8.16
N TYR A 58 1.08 15.44 7.92
CA TYR A 58 0.59 14.07 8.05
C TYR A 58 0.34 13.69 9.52
N ASN A 59 -0.78 13.02 9.78
CA ASN A 59 -1.01 12.34 11.04
C ASN A 59 -0.28 10.99 11.04
N MET A 60 0.96 10.98 11.54
CA MET A 60 1.81 9.78 11.54
C MET A 60 1.31 8.65 12.45
N ASN A 61 0.35 8.90 13.36
CA ASN A 61 -0.33 7.82 14.10
C ASN A 61 -1.21 6.96 13.18
N MET A 62 -1.52 7.46 11.98
CA MET A 62 -2.31 6.82 10.94
C MET A 62 -1.51 6.69 9.64
N TYR A 63 -0.18 6.59 9.72
CA TYR A 63 0.68 6.41 8.55
C TYR A 63 0.21 5.23 7.70
N LEU A 64 -0.17 5.51 6.45
CA LEU A 64 -0.74 4.57 5.49
C LEU A 64 -2.03 3.87 5.92
N ALA A 65 -2.72 4.36 6.97
CA ALA A 65 -3.94 3.76 7.51
C ALA A 65 -5.22 4.19 6.78
N GLY A 66 -5.13 5.01 5.75
CA GLY A 66 -6.26 5.45 4.93
C GLY A 66 -7.09 6.57 5.55
N HIS A 67 -8.31 6.75 5.05
CA HIS A 67 -9.24 7.74 5.58
C HIS A 67 -9.69 7.37 7.01
N PRO A 68 -9.66 8.29 7.99
CA PRO A 68 -10.05 7.95 9.36
C PRO A 68 -11.53 7.56 9.43
N ALA A 69 -11.81 6.41 10.05
CA ALA A 69 -13.16 5.91 10.23
C ALA A 69 -14.07 6.97 10.90
N GLY A 70 -15.31 7.07 10.41
CA GLY A 70 -16.33 7.99 10.93
C GLY A 70 -16.11 9.47 10.58
N GLN A 71 -15.04 9.85 9.88
CA GLN A 71 -14.88 11.22 9.42
C GLN A 71 -15.77 11.56 8.21
N PRO A 72 -16.20 12.83 8.09
CA PRO A 72 -17.16 13.22 7.08
C PRO A 72 -16.54 13.19 5.67
N SER A 73 -17.34 12.75 4.71
CA SER A 73 -17.02 12.83 3.29
C SER A 73 -17.20 14.25 2.75
N PRO A 74 -16.41 14.66 1.74
CA PRO A 74 -16.58 15.95 1.09
C PRO A 74 -17.93 16.02 0.39
N ARG A 75 -18.64 17.13 0.55
CA ARG A 75 -19.88 17.37 -0.18
C ARG A 75 -19.56 17.77 -1.61
N TYR A 76 -20.21 17.11 -2.56
CA TYR A 76 -20.08 17.39 -3.98
C TYR A 76 -21.46 17.55 -4.61
N ASN A 77 -21.62 18.53 -5.48
CA ASN A 77 -22.84 18.70 -6.27
C ASN A 77 -22.50 19.02 -7.72
N PHE A 78 -23.42 18.70 -8.64
CA PHE A 78 -23.17 18.83 -10.07
C PHE A 78 -22.94 20.29 -10.54
N ARG A 79 -23.39 21.33 -9.83
CA ARG A 79 -23.07 22.72 -10.20
C ARG A 79 -21.59 23.05 -10.05
N MET A 80 -20.88 22.34 -9.17
CA MET A 80 -19.43 22.53 -8.99
C MET A 80 -18.66 22.19 -10.27
N ILE A 81 -19.14 21.24 -11.08
CA ILE A 81 -18.56 20.93 -12.40
C ILE A 81 -18.65 22.13 -13.34
N GLN A 82 -19.78 22.84 -13.33
CA GLN A 82 -19.98 24.03 -14.16
C GLN A 82 -19.04 25.18 -13.76
N GLN A 83 -18.48 25.13 -12.55
CA GLN A 83 -17.48 26.07 -12.03
C GLN A 83 -16.04 25.57 -12.23
N GLY A 84 -15.83 24.47 -12.95
CA GLY A 84 -14.51 23.88 -13.18
C GLY A 84 -13.97 23.06 -12.00
N ILE A 85 -14.77 22.80 -10.96
CA ILE A 85 -14.36 22.01 -9.81
C ILE A 85 -14.65 20.53 -10.08
N PHE A 86 -13.62 19.82 -10.51
CA PHE A 86 -13.75 18.40 -10.89
C PHE A 86 -13.75 17.45 -9.68
N ILE A 87 -12.89 17.70 -8.69
CA ILE A 87 -12.74 16.88 -7.47
C ILE A 87 -12.73 17.80 -6.25
N VAL A 88 -13.43 17.40 -5.20
CA VAL A 88 -13.39 18.02 -3.87
C VAL A 88 -12.79 17.02 -2.90
N THR A 89 -11.83 17.46 -2.08
CA THR A 89 -11.13 16.60 -1.13
C THR A 89 -11.51 16.92 0.30
N ALA A 90 -11.43 15.93 1.18
CA ALA A 90 -11.59 16.17 2.60
C ALA A 90 -10.35 16.90 3.15
N PRO A 91 -10.45 17.66 4.26
CA PRO A 91 -9.30 18.36 4.84
C PRO A 91 -8.10 17.44 5.13
N GLN A 92 -8.37 16.16 5.40
CA GLN A 92 -7.35 15.14 5.68
C GLN A 92 -6.68 14.60 4.40
N LEU A 93 -7.10 15.03 3.20
CA LEU A 93 -6.69 14.55 1.88
C LEU A 93 -6.80 13.03 1.67
N SER A 94 -7.78 12.39 2.30
CA SER A 94 -7.98 10.94 2.21
C SER A 94 -9.38 10.51 1.75
N ALA A 95 -10.27 11.48 1.47
CA ALA A 95 -11.56 11.23 0.84
C ALA A 95 -11.78 12.21 -0.32
N PHE A 96 -12.38 11.73 -1.40
CA PHE A 96 -12.44 12.44 -2.68
C PHE A 96 -13.82 12.29 -3.29
N SER A 97 -14.47 13.42 -3.57
CA SER A 97 -15.79 13.45 -4.18
C SER A 97 -15.73 14.10 -5.55
N GLY A 98 -16.38 13.49 -6.54
CA GLY A 98 -16.42 13.98 -7.91
C GLY A 98 -17.57 13.38 -8.72
N ALA A 99 -17.50 13.49 -10.04
CA ALA A 99 -18.45 12.87 -10.97
C ALA A 99 -18.50 11.32 -10.87
N PHE A 100 -17.58 10.71 -10.12
CA PHE A 100 -17.55 9.27 -9.83
C PHE A 100 -18.16 8.91 -8.45
N GLY A 101 -18.78 9.84 -7.75
CA GLY A 101 -19.25 9.65 -6.37
C GLY A 101 -18.14 10.01 -5.37
N THR A 102 -18.17 9.39 -4.18
CA THR A 102 -17.14 9.57 -3.15
C THR A 102 -16.29 8.32 -3.02
N SER A 103 -14.98 8.47 -3.00
CA SER A 103 -14.03 7.41 -2.68
C SER A 103 -13.22 7.77 -1.43
N PHE A 104 -12.77 6.74 -0.74
CA PHE A 104 -11.94 6.86 0.45
C PHE A 104 -10.63 6.10 0.22
N ALA A 105 -9.51 6.66 0.66
CA ALA A 105 -8.23 5.99 0.65
C ALA A 105 -8.27 4.81 1.63
N SER A 106 -7.97 3.61 1.14
CA SER A 106 -7.96 2.39 1.95
C SER A 106 -6.83 2.37 2.98
N ASN A 107 -6.98 1.53 4.00
CA ASN A 107 -5.89 1.18 4.91
C ASN A 107 -4.89 0.23 4.22
N LEU A 108 -3.64 0.68 4.05
CA LEU A 108 -2.56 -0.10 3.43
C LEU A 108 -1.66 -0.80 4.44
N THR A 109 -1.90 -0.61 5.74
CA THR A 109 -1.10 -1.25 6.80
C THR A 109 -1.36 -2.76 6.82
N PRO A 110 -0.47 -3.58 7.39
CA PRO A 110 -0.66 -5.03 7.48
C PRO A 110 -1.65 -5.43 8.60
N ASP A 111 -2.55 -4.53 9.02
CA ASP A 111 -3.66 -4.86 9.90
C ASP A 111 -4.55 -5.94 9.27
N LYS A 112 -4.87 -6.98 10.04
CA LYS A 112 -5.58 -8.17 9.55
C LYS A 112 -7.07 -7.95 9.31
N GLU A 113 -7.70 -7.09 10.10
CA GLU A 113 -9.14 -6.89 10.04
C GLU A 113 -9.53 -5.83 9.00
N THR A 114 -8.73 -4.76 8.91
CA THR A 114 -9.12 -3.54 8.20
C THR A 114 -8.12 -3.12 7.12
N GLY A 115 -6.94 -3.74 7.08
CA GLY A 115 -5.85 -3.41 6.15
C GLY A 115 -5.53 -4.54 5.15
N LEU A 116 -4.25 -4.64 4.80
CA LEU A 116 -3.71 -5.64 3.87
C LEU A 116 -3.23 -6.91 4.57
N GLY A 117 -3.51 -7.10 5.86
CA GLY A 117 -2.94 -8.19 6.66
C GLY A 117 -3.18 -9.58 6.07
N GLU A 118 -4.37 -9.81 5.51
CA GLU A 118 -4.80 -11.06 4.86
C GLU A 118 -4.55 -11.10 3.34
N TRP A 119 -3.99 -10.03 2.75
CA TRP A 119 -3.64 -10.03 1.32
C TRP A 119 -2.34 -10.78 1.08
N THR A 120 -2.23 -11.43 -0.08
CA THR A 120 -0.97 -11.96 -0.58
C THR A 120 -0.25 -10.96 -1.50
N GLU A 121 1.03 -11.21 -1.79
CA GLU A 121 1.79 -10.41 -2.75
C GLU A 121 1.11 -10.40 -4.13
N GLU A 122 0.60 -11.56 -4.56
CA GLU A 122 -0.10 -11.73 -5.84
C GLU A 122 -1.41 -10.94 -5.89
N MET A 123 -2.17 -10.91 -4.79
CA MET A 123 -3.38 -10.09 -4.70
C MET A 123 -3.05 -8.60 -4.80
N PHE A 124 -1.98 -8.15 -4.13
CA PHE A 124 -1.53 -6.76 -4.19
C PHE A 124 -1.07 -6.38 -5.60
N ILE A 125 -0.17 -7.16 -6.20
CA ILE A 125 0.35 -6.92 -7.55
C ILE A 125 -0.79 -6.98 -8.56
N GLY A 126 -1.66 -8.00 -8.46
CA GLY A 126 -2.84 -8.13 -9.29
C GLY A 126 -3.73 -6.90 -9.20
N ALA A 127 -3.97 -6.36 -8.01
CA ALA A 127 -4.75 -5.15 -7.83
C ALA A 127 -4.10 -3.92 -8.48
N MET A 128 -2.78 -3.78 -8.41
CA MET A 128 -2.06 -2.69 -9.09
C MET A 128 -2.09 -2.83 -10.61
N ARG A 129 -2.00 -4.05 -11.13
CA ARG A 129 -2.01 -4.37 -12.57
C ARG A 129 -3.38 -4.17 -13.20
N THR A 130 -4.43 -4.66 -12.54
CA THR A 130 -5.78 -4.69 -13.11
C THR A 130 -6.65 -3.52 -12.66
N GLY A 131 -6.29 -2.86 -11.55
CA GLY A 131 -7.14 -1.87 -10.91
C GLY A 131 -8.41 -2.45 -10.29
N HIS A 132 -8.49 -3.76 -10.08
CA HIS A 132 -9.59 -4.43 -9.39
C HIS A 132 -9.16 -4.85 -7.99
N HIS A 133 -10.09 -4.84 -7.04
CA HIS A 133 -9.79 -5.19 -5.66
C HIS A 133 -9.24 -6.62 -5.57
N GLN A 134 -8.09 -6.79 -4.90
CA GLN A 134 -7.32 -8.06 -4.84
C GLN A 134 -6.92 -8.65 -6.20
N GLY A 135 -6.98 -7.87 -7.28
CA GLY A 135 -6.63 -8.31 -8.63
C GLY A 135 -7.67 -9.17 -9.34
N VAL A 136 -8.82 -9.43 -8.72
CA VAL A 136 -9.88 -10.28 -9.29
C VAL A 136 -10.83 -9.45 -10.13
N GLU A 137 -11.01 -9.79 -11.41
CA GLU A 137 -11.82 -8.99 -12.36
C GLU A 137 -13.30 -8.85 -11.94
N SER A 138 -13.87 -9.89 -11.32
CA SER A 138 -15.25 -9.83 -10.80
C SER A 138 -15.40 -8.98 -9.54
N ASN A 139 -14.30 -8.63 -8.86
CA ASN A 139 -14.35 -7.72 -7.73
C ASN A 139 -14.53 -6.27 -8.19
N ARG A 140 -14.97 -5.41 -7.27
CA ARG A 140 -15.11 -3.97 -7.56
C ARG A 140 -13.79 -3.35 -8.03
N LYS A 141 -13.90 -2.31 -8.85
CA LYS A 141 -12.76 -1.48 -9.26
C LYS A 141 -12.21 -0.67 -8.07
N ILE A 142 -10.92 -0.37 -8.14
CA ILE A 142 -10.29 0.67 -7.34
C ILE A 142 -10.74 2.02 -7.91
N PHE A 143 -11.29 2.87 -7.05
CA PHE A 143 -11.92 4.11 -7.46
C PHE A 143 -10.91 5.25 -7.65
N PRO A 144 -11.23 6.24 -8.50
CA PRO A 144 -10.46 7.50 -8.59
C PRO A 144 -10.37 8.20 -7.23
N PRO A 145 -9.35 9.04 -6.97
CA PRO A 145 -8.31 9.46 -7.91
C PRO A 145 -7.10 8.52 -7.95
N MET A 146 -7.17 7.32 -7.35
CA MET A 146 -6.02 6.41 -7.33
C MET A 146 -5.56 6.09 -8.78
N PRO A 147 -4.28 6.34 -9.13
CA PRO A 147 -3.80 6.29 -10.51
C PRO A 147 -3.47 4.86 -10.95
N THR A 148 -4.44 3.95 -10.90
CA THR A 148 -4.26 2.51 -11.18
C THR A 148 -3.57 2.24 -12.52
N LYS A 149 -3.90 3.00 -13.57
CA LYS A 149 -3.26 2.88 -14.88
C LYS A 149 -1.75 3.17 -14.87
N HIS A 150 -1.28 4.05 -13.98
CA HIS A 150 0.14 4.36 -13.85
C HIS A 150 0.85 3.26 -13.07
N TYR A 151 0.27 2.80 -11.95
CA TYR A 151 0.82 1.70 -11.17
C TYR A 151 0.87 0.38 -11.96
N ALA A 152 -0.10 0.16 -12.86
CA ALA A 152 -0.11 -0.97 -13.78
C ALA A 152 1.09 -1.01 -14.74
N GLN A 153 1.86 0.08 -14.87
CA GLN A 153 3.07 0.16 -15.72
C GLN A 153 4.38 0.03 -14.94
N MET A 154 4.36 0.04 -13.60
CA MET A 154 5.57 -0.20 -12.81
C MET A 154 6.15 -1.58 -13.12
N ASN A 155 7.46 -1.81 -13.03
CA ASN A 155 7.97 -3.18 -13.17
C ASN A 155 7.58 -4.04 -11.95
N ASP A 156 7.62 -5.37 -12.10
CA ASP A 156 7.21 -6.28 -11.01
C ASP A 156 8.10 -6.16 -9.77
N GLU A 157 9.40 -5.94 -9.95
CA GLU A 157 10.34 -5.82 -8.82
C GLU A 157 10.06 -4.59 -7.95
N ASP A 158 9.63 -3.48 -8.54
CA ASP A 158 9.21 -2.30 -7.80
C ASP A 158 7.88 -2.53 -7.06
N LEU A 159 6.92 -3.26 -7.65
CA LEU A 159 5.67 -3.62 -6.95
C LEU A 159 5.93 -4.59 -5.79
N LYS A 160 6.82 -5.57 -5.98
CA LYS A 160 7.26 -6.48 -4.91
C LYS A 160 8.00 -5.73 -3.81
N ALA A 161 8.83 -4.75 -4.17
CA ALA A 161 9.53 -3.91 -3.19
C ALA A 161 8.53 -3.08 -2.38
N ILE A 162 7.54 -2.45 -3.03
CA ILE A 162 6.45 -1.74 -2.35
C ILE A 162 5.73 -2.68 -1.39
N TRP A 163 5.32 -3.87 -1.85
CA TRP A 163 4.66 -4.86 -1.01
C TRP A 163 5.52 -5.22 0.21
N ALA A 164 6.79 -5.57 0.00
CA ALA A 164 7.72 -5.91 1.06
C ALA A 164 7.84 -4.80 2.11
N TYR A 165 7.87 -3.52 1.69
CA TYR A 165 7.86 -2.40 2.63
C TYR A 165 6.52 -2.25 3.36
N LEU A 166 5.38 -2.36 2.67
CA LEU A 166 4.06 -2.28 3.33
C LEU A 166 3.90 -3.33 4.43
N ARG A 167 4.55 -4.50 4.29
CA ARG A 167 4.56 -5.54 5.34
C ARG A 167 5.37 -5.18 6.59
N THR A 168 6.23 -4.16 6.55
CA THR A 168 6.99 -3.69 7.71
C THR A 168 6.32 -2.51 8.44
N VAL A 169 5.30 -1.90 7.82
CA VAL A 169 4.56 -0.79 8.40
C VAL A 169 3.83 -1.23 9.67
N LYS A 170 3.80 -0.35 10.68
CA LYS A 170 3.05 -0.59 11.91
C LYS A 170 1.56 -0.83 11.58
N PRO A 171 0.96 -1.97 11.98
CA PRO A 171 -0.47 -2.18 11.81
C PRO A 171 -1.29 -1.10 12.52
N VAL A 172 -2.29 -0.56 11.83
CA VAL A 172 -3.26 0.36 12.41
C VAL A 172 -4.65 -0.14 12.04
N ARG A 173 -5.45 -0.48 13.05
CA ARG A 173 -6.85 -0.84 12.85
C ARG A 173 -7.65 0.41 12.52
N ASN A 174 -8.21 0.46 11.31
CA ASN A 174 -9.01 1.57 10.82
C ASN A 174 -9.99 1.09 9.73
N GLU A 175 -11.25 0.94 10.10
CA GLU A 175 -12.31 0.49 9.19
C GLU A 175 -12.79 1.65 8.31
N VAL A 176 -12.24 1.72 7.10
CA VAL A 176 -12.56 2.77 6.13
C VAL A 176 -13.95 2.53 5.54
N ASN A 177 -14.76 3.59 5.47
CA ASN A 177 -16.08 3.55 4.85
C ASN A 177 -16.02 3.05 3.39
N PRO A 178 -17.04 2.30 2.92
CA PRO A 178 -17.15 1.96 1.51
C PRO A 178 -17.31 3.22 0.65
N ALA A 179 -16.91 3.13 -0.62
CA ALA A 179 -17.17 4.20 -1.58
C ALA A 179 -18.67 4.49 -1.69
N LEU A 180 -19.03 5.75 -1.95
CA LEU A 180 -20.42 6.19 -2.02
C LEU A 180 -20.80 6.63 -3.43
N ASP A 181 -22.06 6.43 -3.80
CA ASP A 181 -22.68 7.03 -4.98
C ASP A 181 -23.02 8.51 -4.79
N HIS A 182 -23.64 9.12 -5.80
CA HIS A 182 -24.01 10.55 -5.75
C HIS A 182 -25.11 10.85 -4.74
N GLN A 183 -25.83 9.83 -4.27
CA GLN A 183 -26.86 9.93 -3.25
C GLN A 183 -26.29 9.63 -1.85
N GLY A 184 -24.98 9.37 -1.72
CA GLY A 184 -24.33 9.03 -0.47
C GLY A 184 -24.56 7.59 -0.01
N ARG A 185 -25.04 6.71 -0.88
CA ARG A 185 -25.26 5.29 -0.58
C ARG A 185 -23.99 4.49 -0.88
N PRO A 186 -23.68 3.43 -0.12
CA PRO A 186 -22.56 2.54 -0.42
C PRO A 186 -22.65 1.95 -1.83
N LYS A 187 -21.50 1.85 -2.50
CA LYS A 187 -21.31 1.20 -3.80
C LYS A 187 -20.83 -0.24 -3.67
#